data_AF-A0A803V7W8-F1
#
_entry.id   AF-A0A803V7W8-F1
#
_cell.length_a   1.000
_cell.length_b   1.000
_cell.length_c   1.000
_cell.angle_alpha   90.00
_cell.angle_beta   90.00
_cell.angle_gamma   90.00
#
_symmetry.space_group_name_H-M   'P 1'
#
loop_
_entity.id
_entity.type
_entity.pdbx_description
1 polymer ?
#
loop_
_entity_poly.entity_id
_entity_poly.type
_entity_poly.pdbx_seq_one_letter_code
_entity_poly.pdbx_strand_id
1 'polypeptide(L)'
;MSEVQGTVEFSVELHKFHNVDLFQRGYYQIRAGLKIPSRIPHRLFATIAGQTGDSSLCSACIHENNVYSRIFQILYRNEEIVLNESMNFKVHLLLDGERVEDALNEADFQLKLDLHFTDSEQQLRDVPAIPLISSRTLCLHFHPRRGLHHHVPVMFDYFHLSVVSVTVHASLVALHQPLISFARPGKGSWLGKGNPEAGPDQSSMSLENLVFGAGYCKPTSSEGEQRCQQQHSQDPSSESQAFAIGKCPRQQPGDWGMRKKRVPLFIQPLWLVLWKQIFKGQQKPTPLLTAIASVVMTQETA
;
A
#
# COMPACT_ATOMS: atom_id res chain seq x y z
N MET A 1 8.76 14.15 -22.87
CA MET A 1 8.12 13.25 -21.91
C MET A 1 6.76 13.82 -21.59
N SER A 2 5.70 13.27 -22.17
CA SER A 2 4.33 13.64 -21.81
C SER A 2 3.94 12.88 -20.55
N GLU A 3 3.53 13.59 -19.51
CA GLU A 3 2.92 12.94 -18.34
C GLU A 3 1.45 12.65 -18.65
N VAL A 4 0.95 11.54 -18.11
CA VAL A 4 -0.45 11.11 -18.25
C VAL A 4 -0.96 10.71 -16.88
N GLN A 5 -2.18 11.10 -16.56
CA GLN A 5 -2.87 10.62 -15.37
C GLN A 5 -3.65 9.35 -15.71
N GLY A 6 -3.27 8.24 -15.09
CA GLY A 6 -3.98 6.97 -15.15
C GLY A 6 -4.93 6.82 -13.97
N THR A 7 -6.10 6.25 -14.21
CA THR A 7 -7.06 5.89 -13.15
C THR A 7 -7.31 4.40 -13.15
N VAL A 8 -6.91 3.72 -12.08
CA VAL A 8 -7.18 2.30 -11.86
C VAL A 8 -8.24 2.16 -10.79
N GLU A 9 -9.26 1.35 -11.05
CA GLU A 9 -10.29 1.01 -10.08
C GLU A 9 -10.18 -0.46 -9.70
N PHE A 10 -10.20 -0.73 -8.40
CA PHE A 10 -10.22 -2.05 -7.80
C PHE A 10 -11.57 -2.25 -7.11
N SER A 11 -12.26 -3.34 -7.42
CA SER A 11 -13.45 -3.80 -6.71
C SER A 11 -13.11 -5.08 -5.96
N VAL A 12 -13.26 -5.03 -4.64
CA VAL A 12 -12.95 -6.13 -3.71
C VAL A 12 -14.25 -6.58 -3.08
N GLU A 13 -14.60 -7.85 -3.32
CA GLU A 13 -15.81 -8.46 -2.80
C GLU A 13 -15.47 -9.48 -1.71
N LEU A 14 -16.03 -9.28 -0.52
CA LEU A 14 -15.99 -10.26 0.56
C LEU A 14 -17.25 -11.13 0.49
N HIS A 15 -17.09 -12.41 0.21
CA HIS A 15 -18.21 -13.34 0.01
C HIS A 15 -18.62 -14.02 1.31
N LYS A 16 -17.78 -14.95 1.78
CA LYS A 16 -18.05 -15.78 2.96
C LYS A 16 -16.85 -15.83 3.88
N PHE A 17 -17.11 -15.74 5.18
CA PHE A 17 -16.15 -15.98 6.23
C PHE A 17 -16.41 -17.35 6.86
N HIS A 18 -15.39 -18.20 6.92
CA HIS A 18 -15.47 -19.52 7.53
C HIS A 18 -14.58 -19.53 8.76
N ASN A 19 -15.20 -19.67 9.92
CA ASN A 19 -14.51 -19.95 11.16
C ASN A 19 -14.18 -21.44 11.24
N VAL A 20 -12.91 -21.84 11.15
CA VAL A 20 -12.52 -23.24 11.34
C VAL A 20 -12.28 -23.51 12.82
N ASP A 21 -11.42 -22.71 13.46
CA ASP A 21 -11.14 -22.81 14.90
C ASP A 21 -10.60 -21.50 15.51
N LEU A 22 -11.40 -20.43 15.49
CA LEU A 22 -11.12 -19.24 16.29
C LEU A 22 -11.29 -19.57 17.78
N PHE A 23 -10.26 -19.26 18.58
CA PHE A 23 -10.23 -19.57 20.01
C PHE A 23 -11.23 -18.76 20.84
N GLN A 24 -11.60 -17.57 20.37
CA GLN A 24 -12.43 -16.62 21.11
C GLN A 24 -13.80 -16.49 20.45
N ARG A 25 -14.84 -16.38 21.26
CA ARG A 25 -16.20 -16.05 20.80
C ARG A 25 -16.39 -14.56 20.98
N GLY A 26 -17.06 -13.92 20.03
CA GLY A 26 -17.29 -12.48 20.11
C GLY A 26 -17.48 -11.86 18.74
N TYR A 27 -17.15 -10.58 18.66
CA TYR A 27 -17.37 -9.74 17.50
C TYR A 27 -16.09 -9.61 16.69
N TYR A 28 -16.24 -9.80 15.39
CA TYR A 28 -15.17 -9.74 14.42
C TYR A 28 -15.49 -8.71 13.33
N GLN A 29 -14.43 -8.15 12.76
CA GLN A 29 -14.51 -7.22 11.64
C GLN A 29 -13.31 -7.45 10.73
N ILE A 30 -13.53 -7.34 9.42
CA ILE A 30 -12.46 -7.35 8.42
C ILE A 30 -12.26 -5.91 7.95
N ARG A 31 -11.02 -5.45 7.94
CA ARG A 31 -10.65 -4.16 7.35
C ARG A 31 -9.79 -4.40 6.12
N ALA A 32 -10.21 -3.83 5.00
CA ALA A 32 -9.50 -3.89 3.74
C ALA A 32 -8.81 -2.56 3.43
N GLY A 33 -7.54 -2.63 3.08
CA GLY A 33 -6.75 -1.47 2.68
C GLY A 33 -5.96 -1.74 1.41
N LEU A 34 -5.99 -0.80 0.45
CA LEU A 34 -5.15 -0.87 -0.74
C LEU A 34 -3.86 -0.08 -0.51
N LYS A 35 -2.72 -0.75 -0.65
CA LYS A 35 -1.40 -0.12 -0.61
C LYS A 35 -0.85 -0.01 -2.02
N ILE A 36 -0.30 1.17 -2.33
CA ILE A 36 0.35 1.48 -3.59
C ILE A 36 1.80 1.87 -3.29
N PRO A 37 2.80 1.37 -4.05
CA PRO A 37 4.19 1.69 -3.81
C PRO A 37 4.47 3.18 -4.04
N SER A 38 5.29 3.78 -3.18
CA SER A 38 5.59 5.22 -3.16
C SER A 38 6.33 5.75 -4.38
N ARG A 39 6.83 4.86 -5.25
CA ARG A 39 7.59 5.22 -6.45
C ARG A 39 6.73 5.90 -7.53
N ILE A 40 5.41 5.67 -7.52
CA ILE A 40 4.48 6.33 -8.44
C ILE A 40 3.70 7.38 -7.64
N PRO A 41 3.77 8.69 -7.99
CA PRO A 41 2.94 9.70 -7.37
C PRO A 41 1.46 9.35 -7.58
N HIS A 42 0.71 9.26 -6.48
CA HIS A 42 -0.66 8.74 -6.53
C HIS A 42 -1.60 9.37 -5.51
N ARG A 43 -2.90 9.22 -5.76
CA ARG A 43 -3.97 9.55 -4.82
C ARG A 43 -4.97 8.40 -4.77
N LEU A 44 -5.24 7.89 -3.57
CA LEU A 44 -6.15 6.79 -3.30
C LEU A 44 -7.47 7.32 -2.71
N PHE A 45 -8.57 6.74 -3.16
CA PHE A 45 -9.91 6.94 -2.61
C PHE A 45 -10.57 5.60 -2.38
N ALA A 46 -11.24 5.44 -1.25
CA ALA A 46 -12.04 4.27 -0.94
C ALA A 46 -13.53 4.64 -0.93
N THR A 47 -14.38 3.73 -1.41
CA THR A 47 -15.84 3.86 -1.44
C THR A 47 -16.48 2.49 -1.15
N ILE A 48 -17.71 2.49 -0.64
CA ILE A 48 -18.49 1.27 -0.36
C ILE A 48 -19.69 1.26 -1.30
N ALA A 49 -19.93 0.13 -1.96
CA ALA A 49 -21.13 -0.03 -2.78
C ALA A 49 -22.35 -0.37 -1.92
N GLY A 50 -23.51 0.25 -2.20
CA GLY A 50 -24.79 -0.16 -1.61
C GLY A 50 -25.18 0.50 -0.28
N GLN A 51 -24.61 1.65 0.08
CA GLN A 51 -25.10 2.43 1.24
C GLN A 51 -26.55 2.89 1.00
N THR A 52 -27.50 2.12 1.52
CA THR A 52 -28.93 2.43 1.48
C THR A 52 -29.35 2.81 2.89
N GLY A 53 -29.35 4.12 3.19
CA GLY A 53 -30.14 4.79 4.24
C GLY A 53 -29.91 4.48 5.73
N ASP A 54 -29.52 3.28 6.12
CA ASP A 54 -29.63 2.82 7.51
C ASP A 54 -28.24 2.64 8.13
N SER A 55 -27.66 3.76 8.57
CA SER A 55 -26.43 3.82 9.36
C SER A 55 -26.68 3.24 10.76
N SER A 56 -26.75 1.91 10.84
CA SER A 56 -26.65 1.15 12.09
C SER A 56 -25.17 1.02 12.48
N LEU A 57 -24.88 0.87 13.77
CA LEU A 57 -23.50 0.75 14.31
C LEU A 57 -22.68 -0.42 13.72
N CYS A 58 -23.31 -1.28 12.93
CA CYS A 58 -22.73 -2.47 12.33
C CYS A 58 -22.61 -2.38 10.80
N SER A 59 -22.94 -1.26 10.15
CA SER A 59 -22.77 -1.14 8.70
C SER A 59 -21.31 -0.95 8.29
N ALA A 60 -20.95 -1.43 7.10
CA ALA A 60 -19.64 -1.16 6.52
C ALA A 60 -19.36 0.35 6.48
N CYS A 61 -18.14 0.76 6.81
CA CYS A 61 -17.75 2.17 6.89
C CYS A 61 -16.33 2.42 6.36
N ILE A 62 -15.98 3.68 6.13
CA ILE A 62 -14.67 4.05 5.57
C ILE A 62 -13.93 4.89 6.59
N HIS A 63 -12.67 4.53 6.85
CA HIS A 63 -11.81 5.25 7.76
C HIS A 63 -10.38 5.30 7.18
N GLU A 64 -9.84 6.51 6.98
CA GLU A 64 -8.48 6.72 6.47
C GLU A 64 -8.15 5.89 5.20
N ASN A 65 -9.07 5.87 4.22
CA ASN A 65 -8.98 5.06 2.98
C ASN A 65 -8.96 3.54 3.18
N ASN A 66 -9.17 3.04 4.39
CA ASN A 66 -9.48 1.64 4.65
C ASN A 66 -11.00 1.47 4.69
N VAL A 67 -11.47 0.35 4.15
CA VAL A 67 -12.87 -0.02 4.16
C VAL A 67 -13.09 -1.08 5.23
N TYR A 68 -14.04 -0.82 6.11
CA TYR A 68 -14.37 -1.65 7.25
C TYR A 68 -15.60 -2.44 6.86
N SER A 69 -15.55 -3.76 7.01
CA SER A 69 -16.73 -4.60 6.84
C SER A 69 -17.76 -4.30 7.92
N ARG A 70 -18.99 -4.80 7.72
CA ARG A 70 -19.90 -4.97 8.86
C ARG A 70 -19.24 -5.77 9.97
N ILE A 71 -19.64 -5.48 11.19
CA ILE A 71 -19.29 -6.31 12.34
C ILE A 71 -20.15 -7.57 12.30
N PHE A 72 -19.54 -8.72 12.57
CA PHE A 72 -20.23 -10.00 12.62
C PHE A 72 -19.82 -10.79 13.87
N GLN A 73 -20.77 -11.53 14.43
CA GLN A 73 -20.54 -12.33 15.65
C GLN A 73 -20.22 -13.77 15.28
N ILE A 74 -19.25 -14.35 15.97
CA ILE A 74 -18.90 -15.78 15.87
C ILE A 74 -19.10 -16.42 17.23
N LEU A 75 -19.88 -17.50 17.25
CA LEU A 75 -20.23 -18.24 18.46
C LEU A 75 -19.71 -19.67 18.43
N TYR A 76 -19.58 -20.28 17.24
CA TYR A 76 -19.26 -21.70 17.12
C TYR A 76 -18.09 -21.94 16.16
N ARG A 77 -17.40 -23.06 16.37
CA ARG A 77 -16.39 -23.59 15.44
C ARG A 77 -17.09 -24.13 14.18
N ASN A 78 -16.39 -24.14 13.06
CA ASN A 78 -16.94 -24.54 11.75
C ASN A 78 -18.21 -23.75 11.38
N GLU A 79 -18.24 -22.47 11.75
CA GLU A 79 -19.34 -21.55 11.45
C GLU A 79 -19.05 -20.79 10.15
N GLU A 80 -20.06 -20.69 9.28
CA GLU A 80 -19.99 -19.92 8.03
C GLU A 80 -20.84 -18.67 8.15
N ILE A 81 -20.26 -17.52 7.82
CA ILE A 81 -20.91 -16.20 7.86
C ILE A 81 -20.87 -15.60 6.45
N VAL A 82 -22.04 -15.25 5.92
CA VAL A 82 -22.17 -14.58 4.63
C VAL A 82 -21.93 -13.08 4.80
N LEU A 83 -20.93 -12.52 4.14
CA LEU A 83 -20.60 -11.09 4.17
C LEU A 83 -21.29 -10.36 3.01
N ASN A 84 -21.05 -10.80 1.77
CA ASN A 84 -21.56 -10.20 0.53
C ASN A 84 -21.37 -8.67 0.45
N GLU A 85 -20.17 -8.20 0.77
CA GLU A 85 -19.84 -6.77 0.76
C GLU A 85 -18.89 -6.44 -0.38
N SER A 86 -19.13 -5.31 -1.04
CA SER A 86 -18.30 -4.81 -2.14
C SER A 86 -17.64 -3.49 -1.74
N MET A 87 -16.32 -3.47 -1.84
CA MET A 87 -15.45 -2.35 -1.48
C MET A 87 -14.73 -1.87 -2.74
N ASN A 88 -14.74 -0.57 -3.01
CA ASN A 88 -14.15 -0.01 -4.23
C ASN A 88 -13.01 0.95 -3.88
N PHE A 89 -11.84 0.70 -4.46
CA PHE A 89 -10.66 1.55 -4.35
C PHE A 89 -10.34 2.17 -5.70
N LYS A 90 -10.28 3.51 -5.74
CA LYS A 90 -9.95 4.28 -6.93
C LYS A 90 -8.58 4.93 -6.74
N VAL A 91 -7.67 4.66 -7.66
CA VAL A 91 -6.30 5.15 -7.63
C VAL A 91 -6.03 6.03 -8.84
N HIS A 92 -5.71 7.30 -8.60
CA HIS A 92 -5.14 8.17 -9.62
C HIS A 92 -3.61 8.10 -9.54
N LEU A 93 -2.96 7.80 -10.66
CA LEU A 93 -1.52 7.60 -10.80
C LEU A 93 -0.97 8.61 -11.81
N LEU A 94 0.13 9.28 -11.49
CA LEU A 94 0.88 10.07 -12.46
C LEU A 94 1.91 9.17 -13.14
N LEU A 95 1.74 8.96 -14.44
CA LEU A 95 2.53 8.02 -15.24
C LEU A 95 3.28 8.76 -16.36
N ASP A 96 4.40 8.19 -16.80
CA ASP A 96 5.06 8.58 -18.03
C ASP A 96 4.29 8.01 -19.22
N GLY A 97 3.87 8.88 -20.15
CA GLY A 97 3.03 8.53 -21.29
C GLY A 97 3.64 7.49 -22.22
N GLU A 98 4.97 7.42 -22.29
CA GLU A 98 5.68 6.43 -23.10
C GLU A 98 5.84 5.07 -22.38
N ARG A 99 5.66 5.05 -21.04
CA ARG A 99 5.92 3.89 -20.18
C ARG A 99 4.73 3.48 -19.32
N VAL A 100 3.51 3.83 -19.74
CA VAL A 100 2.28 3.53 -18.99
C VAL A 100 2.14 2.04 -18.68
N GLU A 101 2.38 1.18 -19.68
CA GLU A 101 2.23 -0.26 -19.51
C GLU A 101 3.26 -0.83 -18.53
N ASP A 102 4.54 -0.51 -18.71
CA ASP A 102 5.62 -0.96 -17.83
C ASP A 102 5.39 -0.48 -16.39
N ALA A 103 5.06 0.81 -16.21
CA ALA A 103 4.85 1.39 -14.88
C ALA A 103 3.71 0.71 -14.11
N LEU A 104 2.62 0.38 -14.81
CA LEU A 104 1.46 -0.30 -14.21
C LEU A 104 1.67 -1.81 -14.04
N ASN A 105 2.40 -2.48 -14.94
CA ASN A 105 2.74 -3.90 -14.79
C ASN A 105 3.73 -4.13 -13.65
N GLU A 106 4.69 -3.22 -13.51
CA GLU A 106 5.66 -3.29 -12.43
C GLU A 106 4.98 -2.95 -11.10
N ALA A 107 3.91 -2.14 -11.09
CA ALA A 107 3.20 -1.65 -9.90
C ALA A 107 2.84 -2.79 -8.93
N ASP A 108 3.46 -2.75 -7.76
CA ASP A 108 3.23 -3.73 -6.68
C ASP A 108 2.02 -3.30 -5.84
N PHE A 109 0.84 -3.33 -6.45
CA PHE A 109 -0.41 -3.09 -5.72
C PHE A 109 -0.61 -4.19 -4.69
N GLN A 110 -0.93 -3.83 -3.45
CA GLN A 110 -1.13 -4.81 -2.38
C GLN A 110 -2.47 -4.58 -1.68
N LEU A 111 -3.28 -5.64 -1.57
CA LEU A 111 -4.49 -5.63 -0.76
C LEU A 111 -4.17 -6.19 0.62
N LYS A 112 -4.31 -5.36 1.65
CA LYS A 112 -4.20 -5.77 3.05
C LYS A 112 -5.59 -6.09 3.59
N LEU A 113 -5.73 -7.26 4.21
CA LEU A 113 -6.91 -7.72 4.91
C LEU A 113 -6.54 -7.96 6.37
N ASP A 114 -7.14 -7.17 7.24
CA ASP A 114 -6.91 -7.17 8.68
C ASP A 114 -8.13 -7.76 9.38
N LEU A 115 -7.92 -8.75 10.24
CA LEU A 115 -8.94 -9.32 11.11
C LEU A 115 -8.84 -8.65 12.48
N HIS A 116 -9.95 -8.05 12.90
CA HIS A 116 -10.10 -7.38 14.19
C HIS A 116 -11.07 -8.15 15.08
N PHE A 117 -10.87 -8.09 16.40
CA PHE A 117 -11.67 -8.81 17.37
C PHE A 117 -11.94 -7.99 18.64
N THR A 118 -13.15 -8.11 19.17
CA THR A 118 -13.51 -7.70 20.53
C THR A 118 -14.60 -8.61 21.09
N ASP A 119 -14.57 -8.87 22.38
CA ASP A 119 -15.63 -9.54 23.14
C ASP A 119 -16.57 -8.53 23.85
N SER A 120 -16.29 -7.23 23.75
CA SER A 120 -16.98 -6.17 24.48
C SER A 120 -17.86 -5.32 23.57
N GLU A 121 -19.17 -5.32 23.84
CA GLU A 121 -20.12 -4.44 23.15
C GLU A 121 -19.82 -2.95 23.37
N GLN A 122 -19.16 -2.60 24.46
CA GLN A 122 -18.78 -1.21 24.72
C GLN A 122 -17.73 -0.72 23.71
N GLN A 123 -16.80 -1.58 23.29
CA GLN A 123 -15.80 -1.24 22.28
C GLN A 123 -16.39 -1.12 20.88
N LEU A 124 -17.56 -1.71 20.61
CA LEU A 124 -18.27 -1.53 19.35
C LEU A 124 -18.75 -0.09 19.12
N ARG A 125 -18.78 0.75 20.18
CA ARG A 125 -19.06 2.19 20.06
C ARG A 125 -17.88 2.99 19.52
N ASP A 126 -16.67 2.43 19.61
CA ASP A 126 -15.43 3.01 19.10
C ASP A 126 -14.76 2.01 18.14
N VAL A 127 -15.43 1.77 17.01
CA VAL A 127 -15.04 0.77 16.00
C VAL A 127 -13.56 0.87 15.61
N PRO A 128 -12.97 2.06 15.34
CA PRO A 128 -11.56 2.17 14.98
C PRO A 128 -10.61 1.57 16.03
N ALA A 129 -10.96 1.63 17.32
CA ALA A 129 -10.15 1.15 18.44
C ALA A 129 -10.16 -0.38 18.65
N ILE A 130 -11.01 -1.12 17.92
CA ILE A 130 -11.03 -2.59 18.02
C ILE A 130 -9.64 -3.15 17.66
N PRO A 131 -9.02 -3.99 18.51
CA PRO A 131 -7.69 -4.54 18.28
C PRO A 131 -7.56 -5.39 17.01
N LEU A 132 -6.42 -5.24 16.33
CA LEU A 132 -5.98 -6.13 15.25
C LEU A 132 -5.47 -7.44 15.84
N ILE A 133 -5.96 -8.57 15.34
CA ILE A 133 -5.50 -9.90 15.76
C ILE A 133 -4.76 -10.67 14.68
N SER A 134 -5.05 -10.41 13.40
CA SER A 134 -4.35 -11.04 12.29
C SER A 134 -4.35 -10.15 11.04
N SER A 135 -3.33 -10.29 10.19
CA SER A 135 -3.16 -9.46 8.99
C SER A 135 -2.65 -10.32 7.84
N ARG A 136 -3.27 -10.18 6.67
CA ARG A 136 -2.82 -10.78 5.41
C ARG A 136 -2.66 -9.73 4.33
N THR A 137 -1.61 -9.87 3.54
CA THR A 137 -1.35 -8.99 2.41
C THR A 137 -1.30 -9.83 1.14
N LEU A 138 -2.10 -9.47 0.15
CA LEU A 138 -2.13 -10.07 -1.18
C LEU A 138 -1.43 -9.16 -2.17
N CYS A 139 -0.45 -9.68 -2.91
CA CYS A 139 0.11 -8.98 -4.07
C CYS A 139 -0.87 -9.09 -5.24
N LEU A 140 -1.25 -7.95 -5.80
CA LEU A 140 -2.21 -7.85 -6.90
C LEU A 140 -1.46 -7.64 -8.21
N HIS A 141 -1.35 -8.70 -9.01
CA HIS A 141 -0.72 -8.66 -10.33
C HIS A 141 -1.66 -8.02 -11.38
N PHE A 142 -1.70 -6.69 -11.38
CA PHE A 142 -2.51 -5.92 -12.30
C PHE A 142 -1.87 -5.81 -13.69
N HIS A 143 -2.66 -6.05 -14.75
CA HIS A 143 -2.21 -5.85 -16.12
C HIS A 143 -3.10 -4.84 -16.85
N PRO A 144 -2.59 -3.71 -17.38
CA PRO A 144 -3.42 -2.61 -17.92
C PRO A 144 -4.42 -3.00 -19.00
N ARG A 145 -4.06 -3.96 -19.86
CA ARG A 145 -4.90 -4.39 -20.99
C ARG A 145 -5.92 -5.46 -20.61
N ARG A 146 -5.57 -6.32 -19.65
CA ARG A 146 -6.42 -7.47 -19.23
C ARG A 146 -7.20 -7.20 -17.95
N GLY A 147 -6.81 -6.17 -17.20
CA GLY A 147 -7.24 -5.97 -15.83
C GLY A 147 -6.71 -7.04 -14.90
N LEU A 148 -7.43 -7.22 -13.80
CA LEU A 148 -7.24 -8.24 -12.78
C LEU A 148 -8.62 -8.85 -12.49
N HIS A 149 -8.70 -10.17 -12.41
CA HIS A 149 -9.89 -10.85 -11.92
C HIS A 149 -9.49 -12.18 -11.26
N HIS A 150 -9.54 -12.22 -9.93
CA HIS A 150 -9.20 -13.41 -9.17
C HIS A 150 -10.16 -13.61 -8.00
N HIS A 151 -10.64 -14.84 -7.85
CA HIS A 151 -11.32 -15.30 -6.65
C HIS A 151 -10.35 -16.17 -5.85
N VAL A 152 -10.05 -15.76 -4.62
CA VAL A 152 -9.05 -16.39 -3.75
C VAL A 152 -9.56 -16.53 -2.31
N PRO A 153 -9.48 -17.72 -1.71
CA PRO A 153 -9.67 -17.88 -0.28
C PRO A 153 -8.42 -17.39 0.48
N VAL A 154 -8.62 -16.54 1.47
CA VAL A 154 -7.54 -15.95 2.29
C VAL A 154 -7.64 -16.48 3.71
N MET A 155 -6.62 -17.22 4.15
CA MET A 155 -6.51 -17.72 5.51
C MET A 155 -5.74 -16.73 6.39
N PHE A 156 -6.25 -16.37 7.55
CA PHE A 156 -5.65 -15.32 8.40
C PHE A 156 -4.35 -15.74 9.06
N ASP A 157 -4.29 -16.79 9.88
CA ASP A 157 -3.04 -17.42 10.34
C ASP A 157 -3.34 -18.74 11.07
N TYR A 158 -2.31 -19.34 11.66
CA TYR A 158 -2.43 -20.59 12.42
C TYR A 158 -3.09 -20.41 13.80
N PHE A 159 -3.06 -19.21 14.38
CA PHE A 159 -3.70 -18.89 15.66
C PHE A 159 -5.14 -18.40 15.49
N HIS A 160 -5.51 -17.99 14.28
CA HIS A 160 -6.81 -17.47 13.87
C HIS A 160 -7.29 -18.27 12.67
N LEU A 161 -7.43 -19.59 12.86
CA LEU A 161 -7.74 -20.56 11.82
C LEU A 161 -9.13 -20.27 11.23
N SER A 162 -9.14 -19.39 10.23
CA SER A 162 -10.33 -18.83 9.60
C SER A 162 -9.99 -18.41 8.17
N VAL A 163 -11.00 -18.44 7.30
CA VAL A 163 -10.83 -18.21 5.87
C VAL A 163 -11.91 -17.28 5.35
N VAL A 164 -11.51 -16.20 4.69
CA VAL A 164 -12.44 -15.32 3.96
C VAL A 164 -12.32 -15.58 2.45
N SER A 165 -13.46 -15.73 1.77
CA SER A 165 -13.51 -15.83 0.30
C SER A 165 -13.56 -14.43 -0.30
N VAL A 166 -12.59 -14.10 -1.15
CA VAL A 166 -12.41 -12.76 -1.70
C VAL A 166 -12.37 -12.82 -3.22
N THR A 167 -13.13 -11.96 -3.89
CA THR A 167 -12.95 -11.69 -5.31
C THR A 167 -12.34 -10.31 -5.47
N VAL A 168 -11.32 -10.19 -6.32
CA VAL A 168 -10.72 -8.90 -6.68
C VAL A 168 -10.85 -8.72 -8.18
N HIS A 169 -11.53 -7.66 -8.58
CA HIS A 169 -11.53 -7.13 -9.93
C HIS A 169 -10.70 -5.84 -9.97
N ALA A 170 -9.94 -5.62 -11.03
CA ALA A 170 -9.35 -4.30 -11.28
C ALA A 170 -9.24 -3.98 -12.76
N SER A 171 -9.35 -2.71 -13.12
CA SER A 171 -9.20 -2.25 -14.51
C SER A 171 -8.66 -0.82 -14.57
N LEU A 172 -7.94 -0.51 -15.65
CA LEU A 172 -7.56 0.85 -15.99
C LEU A 172 -8.75 1.51 -16.68
N VAL A 173 -9.41 2.45 -16.02
CA VAL A 173 -10.69 3.04 -16.47
C VAL A 173 -10.52 4.37 -17.19
N ALA A 174 -9.39 5.06 -17.00
CA ALA A 174 -9.11 6.31 -17.70
C ALA A 174 -7.61 6.57 -17.87
N LEU A 175 -7.26 7.17 -19.01
CA LEU A 175 -5.98 7.80 -19.28
C LEU A 175 -6.26 9.19 -19.84
N HIS A 176 -5.81 10.23 -19.15
CA HIS A 176 -6.03 11.61 -19.57
C HIS A 176 -4.82 12.50 -19.29
N GLN A 177 -4.76 13.67 -19.91
CA GLN A 177 -3.73 14.65 -19.57
C GLN A 177 -3.79 14.99 -18.07
N PRO A 178 -2.67 15.27 -17.39
CA PRO A 178 -2.65 15.49 -15.95
C PRO A 178 -3.43 16.78 -15.63
N LEU A 179 -4.67 16.64 -15.16
CA LEU A 179 -5.51 17.76 -14.74
C LEU A 179 -5.27 18.11 -13.26
N ILE A 180 -4.63 17.20 -12.52
CA ILE A 180 -4.31 17.34 -11.10
C ILE A 180 -2.83 17.76 -10.99
N SER A 181 -2.55 18.89 -10.33
CA SER A 181 -1.20 19.23 -9.94
C SER A 181 -0.73 18.26 -8.86
N PHE A 182 -0.02 17.21 -9.26
CA PHE A 182 0.72 16.40 -8.30
C PHE A 182 1.83 17.29 -7.75
N ALA A 183 1.78 17.60 -6.44
CA ALA A 183 2.87 18.28 -5.77
C ALA A 183 4.11 17.38 -5.88
N ARG A 184 4.96 17.63 -6.88
CA ARG A 184 6.23 16.94 -7.01
C ARG A 184 7.03 17.24 -5.74
N PRO A 185 7.62 16.24 -5.07
CA PRO A 185 8.67 16.50 -4.10
C PRO A 185 9.80 17.19 -4.87
N GLY A 186 9.84 18.52 -4.79
CA GLY A 186 10.74 19.34 -5.57
C GLY A 186 12.18 19.01 -5.21
N LYS A 187 12.94 18.63 -6.23
CA LYS A 187 14.41 18.67 -6.22
C LYS A 187 14.79 20.11 -5.90
N GLY A 188 15.25 20.35 -4.68
CA GLY A 188 15.69 21.67 -4.23
C GLY A 188 16.75 22.20 -5.18
N SER A 189 16.40 23.23 -5.94
CA SER A 189 17.35 24.08 -6.66
C SER A 189 18.07 24.92 -5.62
N TRP A 190 19.11 24.35 -5.02
CA TRP A 190 19.95 24.98 -4.03
C TRP A 190 20.99 25.86 -4.75
N LEU A 191 20.62 27.10 -5.06
CA LEU A 191 21.55 28.17 -5.43
C LEU A 191 20.88 29.54 -5.16
N GLY A 192 21.35 30.26 -4.13
CA GLY A 192 21.09 31.70 -3.99
C GLY A 192 20.91 32.26 -2.57
N LYS A 193 22.01 32.27 -1.79
CA LYS A 193 22.40 33.19 -0.67
C LYS A 193 21.34 33.99 0.13
N GLY A 194 21.44 33.89 1.47
CA GLY A 194 20.69 34.60 2.54
C GLY A 194 20.80 36.14 2.55
N ASN A 195 20.16 36.90 3.44
CA ASN A 195 19.95 36.80 4.91
C ASN A 195 18.71 37.68 5.32
N PRO A 196 18.36 37.98 6.59
CA PRO A 196 16.98 38.03 7.09
C PRO A 196 16.45 39.49 7.15
N GLU A 197 15.16 39.67 7.46
CA GLU A 197 14.63 40.75 8.31
C GLU A 197 13.09 40.70 8.36
N ALA A 198 12.58 40.79 9.60
CA ALA A 198 11.25 40.99 10.17
C ALA A 198 9.99 41.33 9.31
N GLY A 199 8.83 40.79 9.73
CA GLY A 199 7.52 41.48 9.67
C GLY A 199 6.28 40.61 9.35
N PRO A 200 5.14 40.73 10.07
CA PRO A 200 4.03 39.77 10.03
C PRO A 200 2.90 40.09 9.02
N ASP A 201 2.18 39.02 8.65
CA ASP A 201 0.78 38.91 8.17
C ASP A 201 0.23 39.83 7.06
N GLN A 202 -0.05 39.22 5.89
CA GLN A 202 -1.37 39.28 5.23
C GLN A 202 -1.43 38.38 3.99
N SER A 203 -2.20 37.29 4.10
CA SER A 203 -2.59 36.46 2.97
C SER A 203 -3.70 37.12 2.16
N SER A 204 -3.34 37.80 1.07
CA SER A 204 -4.27 38.03 -0.04
C SER A 204 -3.62 37.50 -1.32
N MET A 205 -4.22 36.46 -1.90
CA MET A 205 -3.84 35.97 -3.22
C MET A 205 -4.34 37.01 -4.24
N SER A 206 -3.44 37.74 -4.90
CA SER A 206 -3.83 38.68 -5.94
C SER A 206 -4.34 37.93 -7.18
N LEU A 207 -5.39 38.46 -7.79
CA LEU A 207 -6.15 37.84 -8.90
C LEU A 207 -5.28 37.53 -10.13
N GLU A 208 -4.20 38.28 -10.29
CA GLU A 208 -3.18 38.12 -11.32
C GLU A 208 -2.36 36.81 -11.18
N ASN A 209 -2.11 36.32 -9.96
CA ASN A 209 -1.47 35.02 -9.74
C ASN A 209 -2.37 33.83 -10.10
N LEU A 210 -3.69 34.03 -10.05
CA LEU A 210 -4.70 33.01 -10.37
C LEU A 210 -4.92 32.88 -11.89
N VAL A 211 -4.73 33.97 -12.63
CA VAL A 211 -4.93 34.00 -14.09
C VAL A 211 -3.66 33.59 -14.85
N PHE A 212 -2.46 33.97 -14.39
CA PHE A 212 -1.22 33.78 -15.16
C PHE A 212 -0.19 32.83 -14.51
N GLY A 213 -0.48 32.29 -13.32
CA GLY A 213 0.42 31.42 -12.57
C GLY A 213 1.59 32.18 -11.91
N ALA A 214 2.16 31.59 -10.85
CA ALA A 214 3.17 32.20 -9.98
C ALA A 214 4.59 32.36 -10.61
N GLY A 215 4.67 32.67 -11.91
CA GLY A 215 5.93 32.80 -12.65
C GLY A 215 5.92 33.85 -13.76
N TYR A 216 4.93 34.74 -13.81
CA TYR A 216 4.85 35.77 -14.83
C TYR A 216 5.65 37.04 -14.44
N CYS A 217 6.79 37.28 -15.08
CA CYS A 217 7.51 38.56 -14.98
C CYS A 217 7.12 39.48 -16.15
N LYS A 218 6.62 40.69 -15.85
CA LYS A 218 6.45 41.76 -16.85
C LYS A 218 7.82 42.27 -17.31
N PRO A 219 8.06 42.51 -18.62
CA PRO A 219 9.22 43.26 -19.07
C PRO A 219 8.94 44.76 -18.96
N THR A 220 9.81 45.52 -18.29
CA THR A 220 9.81 46.98 -18.34
C THR A 220 11.03 47.48 -19.12
N SER A 221 10.74 48.39 -20.04
CA SER A 221 11.56 49.00 -21.06
C SER A 221 12.52 50.10 -20.55
N SER A 222 13.72 50.11 -21.15
CA SER A 222 14.62 51.22 -21.55
C SER A 222 14.61 52.60 -20.83
N GLU A 223 15.82 53.02 -20.39
CA GLU A 223 16.66 54.15 -20.89
C GLU A 223 17.34 55.00 -19.78
N GLY A 224 18.62 55.37 -19.98
CA GLY A 224 19.20 56.64 -19.45
C GLY A 224 20.34 56.62 -18.41
N GLU A 225 21.58 56.77 -18.91
CA GLU A 225 22.72 57.61 -18.41
C GLU A 225 23.52 57.39 -17.10
N GLN A 226 24.79 57.01 -17.31
CA GLN A 226 26.09 57.58 -16.86
C GLN A 226 26.26 58.20 -15.45
N ARG A 227 27.23 57.70 -14.65
CA ARG A 227 28.57 58.31 -14.41
C ARG A 227 29.41 57.53 -13.36
N CYS A 228 30.72 57.46 -13.63
CA CYS A 228 31.81 56.78 -12.90
C CYS A 228 32.07 57.27 -11.46
N GLN A 229 32.66 56.39 -10.63
CA GLN A 229 33.81 56.71 -9.76
C GLN A 229 34.61 55.45 -9.35
N GLN A 230 35.86 55.68 -8.97
CA GLN A 230 37.05 54.82 -9.05
C GLN A 230 37.38 53.98 -7.78
N GLN A 231 38.08 52.87 -8.04
CA GLN A 231 39.23 52.25 -7.32
C GLN A 231 39.21 52.10 -5.79
N HIS A 232 39.35 50.84 -5.32
CA HIS A 232 40.56 50.44 -4.58
C HIS A 232 40.76 48.90 -4.57
N SER A 233 42.03 48.53 -4.64
CA SER A 233 42.69 47.21 -4.68
C SER A 233 42.63 46.41 -3.38
N GLN A 234 42.65 45.07 -3.46
CA GLN A 234 43.56 44.17 -2.72
C GLN A 234 43.35 42.67 -3.06
N ASP A 235 44.45 42.03 -3.43
CA ASP A 235 44.75 40.57 -3.46
C ASP A 235 44.85 40.01 -2.02
N PRO A 236 44.73 38.68 -1.75
CA PRO A 236 45.73 37.70 -2.19
C PRO A 236 45.26 36.27 -2.53
N SER A 237 46.24 35.56 -3.07
CA SER A 237 46.35 34.17 -3.53
C SER A 237 46.12 33.08 -2.47
N SER A 238 45.70 31.90 -2.95
CA SER A 238 46.03 30.61 -2.32
C SER A 238 46.23 29.52 -3.37
N GLU A 239 47.44 28.94 -3.38
CA GLU A 239 47.83 27.77 -4.16
C GLU A 239 47.68 26.49 -3.33
N SER A 240 47.14 25.46 -3.98
CA SER A 240 47.59 24.06 -4.03
C SER A 240 48.11 23.37 -2.75
N GLN A 241 47.35 22.37 -2.27
CA GLN A 241 47.93 21.17 -1.68
C GLN A 241 47.26 19.90 -2.24
N ALA A 242 48.08 19.07 -2.88
CA ALA A 242 47.81 17.68 -3.22
C ALA A 242 48.20 16.79 -2.03
N PHE A 243 47.43 15.73 -1.75
CA PHE A 243 47.91 14.65 -0.88
C PHE A 243 47.43 13.26 -1.33
N ALA A 244 48.44 12.45 -1.68
CA ALA A 244 48.63 11.01 -1.58
C ALA A 244 47.45 10.01 -1.67
N ILE A 245 47.57 9.13 -2.67
CA ILE A 245 46.95 7.80 -2.75
C ILE A 245 47.69 6.84 -1.80
N GLY A 246 46.98 6.33 -0.79
CA GLY A 246 47.43 5.24 0.08
C GLY A 246 46.81 3.90 -0.34
N LYS A 247 47.67 2.93 -0.71
CA LYS A 247 47.32 1.50 -0.89
C LYS A 247 47.46 0.74 0.43
N CYS A 248 46.60 -0.26 0.67
CA CYS A 248 46.85 -1.42 1.55
C CYS A 248 45.79 -2.55 1.33
N PRO A 249 46.00 -3.80 1.78
CA PRO A 249 46.23 -4.93 0.86
C PRO A 249 45.30 -6.16 0.99
N ARG A 250 45.51 -7.12 0.08
CA ARG A 250 44.90 -8.47 -0.06
C ARG A 250 45.02 -9.36 1.20
N GLN A 251 43.98 -10.16 1.45
CA GLN A 251 44.00 -11.38 2.29
C GLN A 251 43.59 -12.63 1.48
N GLN A 252 44.25 -13.74 1.78
CA GLN A 252 44.10 -15.08 1.15
C GLN A 252 42.91 -15.87 1.74
N PRO A 253 42.35 -16.88 1.04
CA PRO A 253 41.26 -17.70 1.55
C PRO A 253 41.77 -18.96 2.29
N GLY A 254 41.17 -19.23 3.45
CA GLY A 254 41.40 -20.41 4.27
C GLY A 254 40.32 -21.48 4.10
N ASP A 255 40.79 -22.72 4.06
CA ASP A 255 40.16 -24.01 3.85
C ASP A 255 39.07 -24.35 4.91
N TRP A 256 37.90 -24.82 4.48
CA TRP A 256 36.84 -25.36 5.37
C TRP A 256 36.46 -26.78 4.95
N GLY A 257 36.98 -27.74 5.71
CA GLY A 257 36.70 -29.16 5.58
C GLY A 257 35.26 -29.56 5.90
N MET A 258 34.72 -30.44 5.07
CA MET A 258 33.48 -31.18 5.24
C MET A 258 33.44 -31.97 6.56
N ARG A 259 32.41 -31.74 7.39
CA ARG A 259 31.93 -32.72 8.39
C ARG A 259 30.44 -32.99 8.17
N LYS A 260 30.14 -34.15 7.58
CA LYS A 260 28.78 -34.73 7.55
C LYS A 260 28.34 -35.06 8.99
N LYS A 261 27.39 -34.30 9.53
CA LYS A 261 26.60 -34.71 10.70
C LYS A 261 25.29 -35.34 10.21
N ARG A 262 25.08 -36.61 10.53
CA ARG A 262 23.81 -37.32 10.40
C ARG A 262 22.80 -36.70 11.38
N VAL A 263 21.66 -36.22 10.88
CA VAL A 263 20.50 -35.80 11.68
C VAL A 263 19.42 -36.89 11.47
N PRO A 264 18.77 -37.41 12.53
CA PRO A 264 17.74 -38.43 12.38
C PRO A 264 16.48 -37.80 11.77
N LEU A 265 16.04 -38.33 10.64
CA LEU A 265 14.78 -37.99 9.98
C LEU A 265 13.62 -38.64 10.74
N PHE A 266 12.90 -37.87 11.56
CA PHE A 266 11.50 -38.14 11.91
C PHE A 266 10.82 -36.82 12.27
N ILE A 267 10.80 -35.90 11.31
CA ILE A 267 9.84 -34.80 11.31
C ILE A 267 8.71 -35.28 10.40
N GLN A 268 7.55 -35.64 10.98
CA GLN A 268 6.36 -35.78 10.15
C GLN A 268 6.15 -34.44 9.46
N PRO A 269 6.03 -34.41 8.12
CA PRO A 269 5.91 -33.15 7.42
C PRO A 269 4.63 -32.43 7.90
N LEU A 270 4.72 -31.12 8.12
CA LEU A 270 3.72 -30.30 8.83
C LEU A 270 2.31 -30.47 8.24
N TRP A 271 2.25 -30.63 6.91
CA TRP A 271 1.01 -30.93 6.20
C TRP A 271 0.30 -32.21 6.65
N LEU A 272 1.03 -33.23 7.11
CA LEU A 272 0.44 -34.48 7.60
C LEU A 272 -0.27 -34.26 8.96
N VAL A 273 0.24 -33.32 9.76
CA VAL A 273 -0.37 -32.93 11.04
C VAL A 273 -1.61 -32.06 10.80
N LEU A 274 -1.52 -31.12 9.86
CA LEU A 274 -2.66 -30.30 9.39
C LEU A 274 -3.74 -31.16 8.74
N TRP A 275 -3.38 -32.11 7.88
CA TRP A 275 -4.32 -33.08 7.30
C TRP A 275 -5.04 -33.86 8.39
N LYS A 276 -4.29 -34.34 9.40
CA LYS A 276 -4.88 -35.05 10.54
C LYS A 276 -5.75 -34.19 11.45
N GLN A 277 -5.52 -32.88 11.53
CA GLN A 277 -6.39 -31.97 12.29
C GLN A 277 -7.66 -31.59 11.51
N ILE A 278 -7.50 -31.23 10.24
CA ILE A 278 -8.60 -30.81 9.34
C ILE A 278 -9.58 -31.97 9.09
N PHE A 279 -9.07 -33.20 8.98
CA PHE A 279 -9.88 -34.38 8.65
C PHE A 279 -10.12 -35.34 9.81
N LYS A 280 -9.80 -34.96 11.06
CA LYS A 280 -10.06 -35.82 12.22
C LYS A 280 -11.57 -36.00 12.41
N GLY A 281 -12.08 -37.20 12.13
CA GLY A 281 -13.48 -37.57 12.37
C GLY A 281 -14.44 -37.36 11.20
N GLN A 282 -13.96 -36.96 10.01
CA GLN A 282 -14.80 -36.82 8.81
C GLN A 282 -14.69 -38.06 7.93
N GLN A 283 -15.80 -38.75 7.63
CA GLN A 283 -15.80 -39.92 6.74
C GLN A 283 -15.58 -39.54 5.26
N LYS A 284 -15.89 -38.30 4.86
CA LYS A 284 -15.56 -37.73 3.55
C LYS A 284 -15.26 -36.23 3.67
N PRO A 285 -14.12 -35.74 3.16
CA PRO A 285 -13.81 -34.33 3.13
C PRO A 285 -14.74 -33.60 2.15
N THR A 286 -15.30 -32.45 2.56
CA THR A 286 -16.05 -31.60 1.63
C THR A 286 -15.08 -31.03 0.58
N PRO A 287 -15.56 -30.68 -0.63
CA PRO A 287 -14.72 -30.05 -1.66
C PRO A 287 -14.05 -28.76 -1.14
N LEU A 288 -14.69 -28.06 -0.21
CA LEU A 288 -14.14 -26.87 0.45
C LEU A 288 -12.97 -27.20 1.39
N LEU A 289 -13.05 -28.24 2.22
CA LEU A 289 -11.92 -28.66 3.07
C LEU A 289 -10.75 -29.16 2.23
N THR A 290 -11.04 -29.75 1.07
CA THR A 290 -10.02 -30.15 0.09
C THR A 290 -9.36 -28.93 -0.54
N ALA A 291 -10.14 -27.89 -0.86
CA ALA A 291 -9.61 -26.61 -1.35
C ALA A 291 -8.79 -25.87 -0.28
N ILE A 292 -9.24 -25.84 0.97
CA ILE A 292 -8.48 -25.26 2.10
C ILE A 292 -7.18 -26.02 2.31
N ALA A 293 -7.21 -27.36 2.32
CA ALA A 293 -6.00 -28.17 2.40
C ALA A 293 -5.08 -27.90 1.21
N SER A 294 -5.61 -27.75 -0.01
CA SER A 294 -4.82 -27.38 -1.19
C SER A 294 -4.18 -25.99 -1.06
N VAL A 295 -4.89 -25.00 -0.51
CA VAL A 295 -4.38 -23.64 -0.31
C VAL A 295 -3.28 -23.61 0.76
N VAL A 296 -3.49 -24.32 1.87
CA VAL A 296 -2.48 -24.50 2.92
C VAL A 296 -1.22 -25.17 2.34
N MET A 297 -1.39 -26.22 1.53
CA MET A 297 -0.29 -26.91 0.87
C MET A 297 0.47 -26.05 -0.13
N THR A 298 -0.22 -25.14 -0.83
CA THR A 298 0.40 -24.27 -1.84
C THR A 298 1.16 -23.10 -1.20
N GLN A 299 0.69 -22.60 -0.06
CA GLN A 299 1.35 -21.51 0.67
C GLN A 299 2.61 -21.93 1.43
N GLU A 300 2.79 -23.21 1.78
CA GLU A 300 4.05 -23.71 2.38
C GLU A 300 5.17 -23.98 1.35
N THR A 301 4.85 -23.98 0.05
CA THR A 301 5.80 -24.31 -1.03
C THR A 301 6.35 -23.11 -1.81
N ALA A 302 6.02 -21.89 -1.40
CA ALA A 302 6.56 -20.64 -1.95
C ALA A 302 7.39 -19.90 -0.89
#